data_AF-A0A945S5E1-F1
#
_entry.id   AF-A0A945S5E1-F1
#
_cell.length_a   1.000
_cell.length_b   1.000
_cell.length_c   1.000
_cell.angle_alpha   90.00
_cell.angle_beta   90.00
_cell.angle_gamma   90.00
#
_symmetry.space_group_name_H-M   'P 1'
#
loop_
_entity.id
_entity.type
_entity.pdbx_description
1 polymer ?
#
loop_
_entity_poly.entity_id
_entity_poly.type
_entity_poly.pdbx_seq_one_letter_code
_entity_poly.pdbx_strand_id
1 'polypeptide(L)'
;MRSHAVPRQYTTSKTQPSPRGLAALILPVLILLWLAAPAQAQDDEPLSEADRIQALIDKRVEEEAAKLVDKMDIAIKLDLEWPVEEPSEPIEAIEQRMLRKIAVLVDAKYPNNVEAGYREEAERKYRLRKKGDHVSFIVRGGRGTHIWVHGRLREVNDERVIVDNRWIIKEDISIEDLARLDPTLSIRMKKRYVHGQLRRYQMKRETYSEKLKSAALPKAYALGGYVPRDRSSANSEDIEDWVSAYSVFDTAYQADMSSLKAKIRPTLEEEVYTANSFVYVEEEGRWISKKEANSLRGKLKRLLMK
;
A
#
# COMPACT_ATOMS: atom_id res chain seq x y z
N MET A 1 -5.17 33.74 32.71
CA MET A 1 -5.12 33.29 34.12
C MET A 1 -6.18 32.21 34.34
N ARG A 2 -5.79 31.07 34.93
CA ARG A 2 -6.61 29.89 35.33
C ARG A 2 -7.19 29.12 34.13
N SER A 3 -6.56 28.08 33.59
CA SER A 3 -6.07 26.82 34.18
C SER A 3 -7.08 26.17 35.13
N HIS A 4 -7.92 25.29 34.57
CA HIS A 4 -8.60 24.25 35.32
C HIS A 4 -8.46 22.93 34.57
N ALA A 5 -7.49 22.15 35.06
CA ALA A 5 -7.32 20.74 34.78
C ALA A 5 -8.48 19.95 35.41
N VAL A 6 -9.03 18.99 34.66
CA VAL A 6 -9.97 17.98 35.16
C VAL A 6 -9.24 16.62 35.13
N PRO A 7 -9.25 15.85 36.23
CA PRO A 7 -8.42 14.66 36.39
C PRO A 7 -9.00 13.42 35.67
N ARG A 8 -8.11 12.64 35.03
CA ARG A 8 -8.37 11.29 34.52
C ARG A 8 -8.49 10.32 35.69
N GLN A 9 -9.64 9.66 35.82
CA GLN A 9 -9.84 8.54 36.72
C GLN A 9 -9.27 7.25 36.09
N TYR A 10 -8.40 6.58 36.84
CA TYR A 10 -7.89 5.26 36.56
C TYR A 10 -8.91 4.22 37.03
N THR A 11 -9.46 3.44 36.11
CA THR A 11 -10.23 2.23 36.45
C THR A 11 -9.36 1.00 36.19
N THR A 12 -8.89 0.40 37.27
CA THR A 12 -8.35 -0.96 37.31
C THR A 12 -9.50 -1.96 37.38
N SER A 13 -9.63 -2.87 36.42
CA SER A 13 -10.44 -4.09 36.58
C SER A 13 -9.60 -5.31 36.23
N LYS A 14 -9.14 -5.99 37.29
CA LYS A 14 -8.70 -7.38 37.27
C LYS A 14 -9.93 -8.27 37.03
N THR A 15 -9.83 -9.21 36.11
CA THR A 15 -10.75 -10.35 36.06
C THR A 15 -9.96 -11.64 35.78
N GLN A 16 -9.84 -12.47 36.82
CA GLN A 16 -9.39 -13.86 36.76
C GLN A 16 -10.47 -14.74 36.09
N PRO A 17 -10.08 -15.81 35.37
CA PRO A 17 -11.01 -16.85 34.93
C PRO A 17 -11.11 -17.98 35.96
N SER A 18 -12.29 -18.55 36.13
CA SER A 18 -12.51 -19.82 36.84
C SER A 18 -13.82 -20.47 36.33
N PRO A 19 -14.16 -21.73 36.71
CA PRO A 19 -13.99 -22.91 35.87
C PRO A 19 -15.33 -23.68 35.69
N ARG A 20 -15.24 -24.91 35.15
CA ARG A 20 -16.27 -25.98 35.03
C ARG A 20 -16.87 -26.07 33.61
N GLY A 21 -17.06 -27.24 33.02
CA GLY A 21 -17.07 -28.58 33.57
C GLY A 21 -16.93 -29.67 32.50
N LEU A 22 -16.55 -30.83 33.01
CA LEU A 22 -16.42 -32.13 32.35
C LEU A 22 -17.79 -32.74 31.99
N ALA A 23 -17.86 -33.40 30.84
CA ALA A 23 -18.61 -34.64 30.59
C ALA A 23 -18.17 -35.18 29.22
N ALA A 24 -17.19 -36.09 29.11
CA ALA A 24 -17.30 -37.53 29.36
C ALA A 24 -18.33 -38.22 28.44
N LEU A 25 -17.85 -38.79 27.34
CA LEU A 25 -18.43 -40.00 26.76
C LEU A 25 -17.29 -40.90 26.28
N ILE A 26 -17.28 -42.08 26.88
CA ILE A 26 -16.32 -43.17 26.81
C ILE A 26 -16.91 -44.20 25.84
N LEU A 27 -16.13 -44.75 24.89
CA LEU A 27 -15.79 -46.18 24.81
C LEU A 27 -14.91 -46.47 23.57
N PRO A 28 -14.13 -47.59 23.61
CA PRO A 28 -12.78 -47.66 23.07
C PRO A 28 -12.66 -48.66 21.91
N VAL A 29 -11.61 -48.53 21.08
CA VAL A 29 -10.92 -49.70 20.53
C VAL A 29 -9.42 -49.43 20.56
N LEU A 30 -8.77 -50.29 21.33
CA LEU A 30 -7.34 -50.41 21.54
C LEU A 30 -6.72 -51.09 20.32
N ILE A 31 -5.89 -50.40 19.54
CA ILE A 31 -4.82 -51.03 18.76
C ILE A 31 -3.53 -50.29 19.07
N LEU A 32 -2.66 -51.01 19.79
CA LEU A 32 -1.27 -50.68 20.02
C LEU A 32 -0.57 -50.39 18.68
N LEU A 33 -0.08 -49.18 18.52
CA LEU A 33 1.20 -48.96 17.83
C LEU A 33 2.00 -47.93 18.63
N TRP A 34 2.88 -48.46 19.47
CA TRP A 34 4.06 -47.76 19.94
C TRP A 34 4.89 -47.37 18.70
N LEU A 35 4.70 -46.15 18.19
CA LEU A 35 5.83 -45.40 17.65
C LEU A 35 6.20 -44.39 18.72
N ALA A 36 7.03 -44.84 19.65
CA ALA A 36 8.00 -43.94 20.24
C ALA A 36 8.79 -43.37 19.05
N ALA A 37 8.44 -42.14 18.65
CA ALA A 37 9.39 -41.34 17.91
C ALA A 37 10.65 -41.34 18.78
N PRO A 38 11.80 -41.83 18.30
CA PRO A 38 13.02 -41.59 19.04
C PRO A 38 13.11 -40.08 19.16
N ALA A 39 13.10 -39.58 20.40
CA ALA A 39 13.81 -38.35 20.67
C ALA A 39 15.20 -38.60 20.09
N GLN A 40 15.45 -38.09 18.89
CA GLN A 40 16.79 -37.94 18.39
C GLN A 40 17.41 -36.96 19.39
N ALA A 41 17.99 -37.53 20.45
CA ALA A 41 19.19 -36.97 21.02
C ALA A 41 20.09 -36.74 19.82
N GLN A 42 20.12 -35.48 19.39
CA GLN A 42 21.13 -34.99 18.49
C GLN A 42 22.41 -35.24 19.28
N ASP A 43 23.10 -36.33 18.94
CA ASP A 43 24.43 -36.59 19.43
C ASP A 43 25.25 -35.37 18.97
N ASP A 44 25.39 -34.38 19.84
CA ASP A 44 26.31 -33.26 19.69
C ASP A 44 27.71 -33.87 19.70
N GLU A 45 28.12 -34.43 18.55
CA GLU A 45 29.49 -34.84 18.30
C GLU A 45 30.38 -33.66 18.70
N PRO A 46 31.38 -33.87 19.56
CA PRO A 46 32.20 -32.77 20.03
C PRO A 46 32.86 -32.12 18.82
N LEU A 47 32.47 -30.86 18.53
CA LEU A 47 33.04 -30.03 17.47
C LEU A 47 34.55 -30.27 17.41
N SER A 48 35.07 -30.51 16.20
CA SER A 48 36.50 -30.69 16.02
C SER A 48 37.24 -29.45 16.53
N GLU A 49 38.50 -29.59 16.92
CA GLU A 49 39.30 -28.46 17.41
C GLU A 49 39.32 -27.29 16.40
N ALA A 50 39.34 -27.61 15.10
CA ALA A 50 39.25 -26.63 14.02
C ALA A 50 37.89 -25.90 14.00
N ASP A 51 36.77 -26.62 14.15
CA ASP A 51 35.43 -26.01 14.14
C ASP A 51 35.22 -25.10 15.36
N ARG A 52 35.77 -25.46 16.52
CA ARG A 52 35.73 -24.62 17.72
C ARG A 52 36.52 -23.32 17.53
N ILE A 53 37.69 -23.41 16.91
CA ILE A 53 38.52 -22.24 16.60
C ILE A 53 37.82 -21.35 15.57
N GLN A 54 37.21 -21.94 14.55
CA GLN A 54 36.44 -21.19 13.55
C GLN A 54 35.25 -20.46 14.17
N ALA A 55 34.48 -21.12 15.05
CA ALA A 55 33.38 -20.48 15.77
C ALA A 55 33.87 -19.32 16.66
N LEU A 56 35.06 -19.45 17.27
CA LEU A 56 35.67 -18.38 18.07
C LEU A 56 36.07 -17.19 17.20
N ILE A 57 36.66 -17.45 16.03
CA ILE A 57 36.98 -16.42 15.03
C ILE A 57 35.71 -15.71 14.59
N ASP A 58 34.67 -16.45 14.20
CA ASP A 58 33.41 -15.88 13.72
C ASP A 58 32.76 -14.98 14.78
N LYS A 59 32.73 -15.44 16.04
CA LYS A 59 32.23 -14.64 17.16
C LYS A 59 33.06 -13.38 17.38
N ARG A 60 34.39 -13.47 17.35
CA ARG A 60 35.27 -12.30 17.56
C ARG A 60 35.17 -11.31 16.41
N VAL A 61 35.06 -11.79 15.17
CA VAL A 61 34.82 -10.98 13.98
C VAL A 61 33.47 -10.27 14.08
N GLU A 62 32.41 -10.94 14.53
CA GLU A 62 31.10 -10.33 14.78
C GLU A 62 31.19 -9.19 15.81
N GLU A 63 31.78 -9.47 16.97
CA GLU A 63 31.87 -8.51 18.08
C GLU A 63 32.73 -7.28 17.73
N GLU A 64 33.88 -7.49 17.08
CA GLU A 64 34.75 -6.39 16.67
C GLU A 64 34.14 -5.57 15.53
N ALA A 65 33.49 -6.21 14.56
CA ALA A 65 32.77 -5.49 13.52
C ALA A 65 31.62 -4.66 14.11
N ALA A 66 30.84 -5.22 15.05
CA ALA A 66 29.73 -4.52 15.69
C ALA A 66 30.14 -3.30 16.52
N LYS A 67 31.36 -3.28 17.09
CA LYS A 67 31.91 -2.11 17.78
C LYS A 67 32.30 -0.97 16.84
N LEU A 68 32.70 -1.33 15.62
CA LEU A 68 33.27 -0.41 14.63
C LEU A 68 32.22 0.15 13.67
N VAL A 69 31.12 -0.57 13.42
CA VAL A 69 30.01 -0.08 12.59
C VAL A 69 29.20 0.95 13.38
N ASP A 70 29.30 2.21 12.98
CA ASP A 70 28.47 3.28 13.54
C ASP A 70 27.10 3.33 12.86
N LYS A 71 26.07 2.92 13.60
CA LYS A 71 24.67 2.93 13.14
C LYS A 71 24.15 4.34 12.88
N MET A 72 24.59 5.33 13.65
CA MET A 72 24.17 6.72 13.46
C MET A 72 24.75 7.28 12.17
N ASP A 73 26.01 7.01 11.86
CA ASP A 73 26.64 7.41 10.60
C ASP A 73 25.92 6.81 9.39
N ILE A 74 25.47 5.55 9.48
CA ILE A 74 24.69 4.90 8.41
C ILE A 74 23.34 5.61 8.22
N ALA A 75 22.63 5.92 9.30
CA ALA A 75 21.37 6.66 9.23
C ALA A 75 21.57 8.05 8.58
N ILE A 76 22.61 8.79 8.97
CA ILE A 76 22.94 10.11 8.39
C ILE A 76 23.25 10.00 6.89
N LYS A 77 24.03 9.00 6.46
CA LYS A 77 24.33 8.78 5.03
C LYS A 77 23.08 8.52 4.19
N LEU A 78 22.06 7.91 4.80
CA LEU A 78 20.77 7.60 4.18
C LEU A 78 19.74 8.73 4.32
N ASP A 79 20.09 9.86 4.94
CA ASP A 79 19.16 10.96 5.24
C ASP A 79 17.97 10.50 6.11
N LEU A 80 18.23 9.59 7.06
CA LEU A 80 17.26 9.04 8.01
C LEU A 80 17.48 9.62 9.41
N GLU A 81 16.39 9.84 10.13
CA GLU A 81 16.42 10.26 11.54
C GLU A 81 16.83 9.08 12.43
N TRP A 82 17.77 9.32 13.34
CA TRP A 82 18.22 8.33 14.33
C TRP A 82 17.49 8.54 15.67
N PRO A 83 16.97 7.49 16.33
CA PRO A 83 17.01 6.09 15.95
C PRO A 83 16.04 5.74 14.81
N VAL A 84 16.48 4.85 13.89
CA VAL A 84 15.61 4.31 12.84
C VAL A 84 14.79 3.17 13.44
N GLU A 85 13.50 3.42 13.66
CA GLU A 85 12.57 2.44 14.24
C GLU A 85 11.80 1.66 13.17
N GLU A 86 11.42 0.42 13.49
CA GLU A 86 10.47 -0.33 12.68
C GLU A 86 9.10 0.36 12.68
N PRO A 87 8.41 0.44 11.52
CA PRO A 87 7.06 0.97 11.46
C PRO A 87 6.11 0.27 12.44
N SER A 88 5.37 1.05 13.23
CA SER A 88 4.41 0.50 14.22
C SER A 88 3.22 -0.23 13.58
N GLU A 89 2.99 -0.01 12.29
CA GLU A 89 1.90 -0.61 11.53
C GLU A 89 2.30 -0.76 10.05
N PRO A 90 1.75 -1.76 9.34
CA PRO A 90 2.04 -1.97 7.92
C PRO A 90 1.45 -0.87 7.04
N ILE A 91 2.08 -0.60 5.90
CA ILE A 91 1.70 0.50 4.99
C ILE A 91 0.27 0.35 4.46
N GLU A 92 -0.19 -0.88 4.23
CA GLU A 92 -1.55 -1.18 3.77
C GLU A 92 -2.59 -0.78 4.82
N ALA A 93 -2.28 -0.92 6.11
CA ALA A 93 -3.17 -0.48 7.18
C ALA A 93 -3.26 1.05 7.25
N ILE A 94 -2.13 1.75 7.02
CA ILE A 94 -2.08 3.20 6.90
C ILE A 94 -2.96 3.65 5.72
N GLU A 95 -2.75 3.06 4.53
CA GLU A 95 -3.48 3.37 3.31
C GLU A 95 -4.99 3.19 3.52
N GLN A 96 -5.43 1.99 3.95
CA GLN A 96 -6.85 1.71 4.15
C GLN A 96 -7.51 2.67 5.15
N ARG A 97 -6.81 2.99 6.25
CA ARG A 97 -7.31 3.97 7.23
C ARG A 97 -7.47 5.35 6.60
N MET A 98 -6.51 5.78 5.79
CA MET A 98 -6.57 7.07 5.11
C MET A 98 -7.63 7.10 4.02
N LEU A 99 -7.77 6.05 3.22
CA LEU A 99 -8.83 5.90 2.22
C LEU A 99 -10.23 5.96 2.86
N ARG A 100 -10.42 5.32 4.02
CA ARG A 100 -11.68 5.45 4.78
C ARG A 100 -11.96 6.89 5.22
N LYS A 101 -10.94 7.61 5.74
CA LYS A 101 -11.08 9.03 6.10
C LYS A 101 -11.41 9.89 4.88
N ILE A 102 -10.75 9.65 3.75
CA ILE A 102 -11.00 10.36 2.49
C ILE A 102 -12.43 10.09 2.00
N ALA A 103 -12.89 8.84 2.02
CA ALA A 103 -14.25 8.50 1.62
C ALA A 103 -15.30 9.27 2.43
N VAL A 104 -15.12 9.40 3.74
CA VAL A 104 -16.02 10.19 4.60
C VAL A 104 -16.03 11.67 4.18
N LEU A 105 -14.88 12.26 3.88
CA LEU A 105 -14.78 13.65 3.43
C LEU A 105 -15.41 13.86 2.04
N VAL A 106 -15.21 12.89 1.14
CA VAL A 106 -15.79 12.90 -0.20
C VAL A 106 -17.31 12.80 -0.10
N ASP A 107 -17.85 11.91 0.73
CA ASP A 107 -19.29 11.73 0.90
C ASP A 107 -19.96 12.94 1.58
N ALA A 108 -19.26 13.59 2.52
CA ALA A 108 -19.73 14.82 3.15
C ALA A 108 -19.86 15.97 2.14
N LYS A 109 -18.93 16.09 1.18
CA LYS A 109 -18.94 17.14 0.16
C LYS A 109 -19.80 16.80 -1.05
N TYR A 110 -19.82 15.53 -1.44
CA TYR A 110 -20.51 14.99 -2.60
C TYR A 110 -21.34 13.75 -2.20
N PRO A 111 -22.54 13.95 -1.64
CA PRO A 111 -23.45 12.87 -1.27
C PRO A 111 -23.86 11.96 -2.44
N ASN A 112 -24.20 10.71 -2.15
CA ASN A 112 -24.59 9.70 -3.14
C ASN A 112 -26.00 9.90 -3.74
N ASN A 113 -26.89 10.63 -3.04
CA ASN A 113 -28.33 10.67 -3.33
C ASN A 113 -28.79 11.85 -4.20
N VAL A 114 -27.97 12.28 -5.17
CA VAL A 114 -28.26 13.46 -6.02
C VAL A 114 -29.16 13.17 -7.23
N GLU A 115 -29.39 11.91 -7.58
CA GLU A 115 -30.13 11.54 -8.79
C GLU A 115 -31.57 12.06 -8.78
N ALA A 116 -32.25 12.02 -7.63
CA ALA A 116 -33.64 12.49 -7.51
C ALA A 116 -33.77 13.97 -7.89
N GLY A 117 -32.82 14.81 -7.45
CA GLY A 117 -32.76 16.22 -7.83
C GLY A 117 -32.57 16.40 -9.35
N TYR A 118 -31.68 15.62 -9.97
CA TYR A 118 -31.50 15.67 -11.42
C TYR A 118 -32.71 15.20 -12.21
N ARG A 119 -33.47 14.23 -11.70
CA ARG A 119 -34.75 13.81 -12.31
C ARG A 119 -35.78 14.93 -12.26
N GLU A 120 -35.92 15.62 -11.13
CA GLU A 120 -36.83 16.77 -10.99
C GLU A 120 -36.41 17.93 -11.92
N GLU A 121 -35.11 18.22 -12.01
CA GLU A 121 -34.58 19.22 -12.94
C GLU A 121 -34.86 18.84 -14.40
N ALA A 122 -34.71 17.57 -14.77
CA ALA A 122 -35.02 17.06 -16.10
C ALA A 122 -36.51 17.19 -16.43
N GLU A 123 -37.38 16.83 -15.49
CA GLU A 123 -38.83 16.98 -15.60
C GLU A 123 -39.23 18.43 -15.84
N ARG A 124 -38.64 19.37 -15.09
CA ARG A 124 -38.86 20.80 -15.29
C ARG A 124 -38.34 21.30 -16.64
N LYS A 125 -37.13 20.88 -17.04
CA LYS A 125 -36.45 21.37 -18.25
C LYS A 125 -37.13 20.91 -19.56
N TYR A 126 -37.62 19.67 -19.57
CA TYR A 126 -38.27 19.05 -20.74
C TYR A 126 -39.75 18.79 -20.52
N ARG A 127 -40.39 19.62 -19.67
CA ARG A 127 -41.83 19.55 -19.45
C ARG A 127 -42.57 19.66 -20.78
N LEU A 128 -43.39 18.65 -21.07
CA LEU A 128 -44.21 18.63 -22.28
C LEU A 128 -45.24 19.77 -22.25
N ARG A 129 -45.29 20.50 -23.36
CA ARG A 129 -46.27 21.54 -23.63
C ARG A 129 -47.54 20.90 -24.15
N LYS A 130 -48.68 21.40 -23.66
CA LYS A 130 -50.00 20.95 -24.09
C LYS A 130 -50.54 21.86 -25.18
N LYS A 131 -51.51 21.35 -25.93
CA LYS A 131 -52.29 22.16 -26.86
C LYS A 131 -52.88 23.36 -26.12
N GLY A 132 -52.70 24.56 -26.69
CA GLY A 132 -53.10 25.84 -26.12
C GLY A 132 -52.01 26.57 -25.34
N ASP A 133 -50.91 25.89 -24.96
CA ASP A 133 -49.78 26.51 -24.26
C ASP A 133 -49.06 27.49 -25.18
N HIS A 134 -48.56 28.58 -24.60
CA HIS A 134 -47.63 29.47 -25.30
C HIS A 134 -46.26 28.81 -25.44
N VAL A 135 -45.74 28.81 -26.68
CA VAL A 135 -44.43 28.27 -27.03
C VAL A 135 -43.63 29.32 -27.78
N SER A 136 -42.31 29.28 -27.59
CA SER A 136 -41.37 30.14 -28.31
C SER A 136 -40.07 29.39 -28.58
N PHE A 137 -39.61 29.40 -29.83
CA PHE A 137 -38.34 28.79 -30.22
C PHE A 137 -37.84 29.38 -31.54
N ILE A 138 -36.55 29.16 -31.82
CA ILE A 138 -35.91 29.59 -33.06
C ILE A 138 -35.90 28.43 -34.04
N VAL A 139 -36.31 28.70 -35.27
CA VAL A 139 -36.20 27.76 -36.40
C VAL A 139 -34.74 27.73 -36.88
N ARG A 140 -34.10 26.57 -36.87
CA ARG A 140 -32.69 26.36 -37.24
C ARG A 140 -32.47 25.97 -38.70
N GLY A 141 -33.52 25.63 -39.44
CA GLY A 141 -33.43 25.18 -40.84
C GLY A 141 -34.60 25.64 -41.70
N GLY A 142 -34.58 25.29 -42.99
CA GLY A 142 -35.71 25.46 -43.89
C GLY A 142 -36.08 26.92 -44.22
N ARG A 143 -37.35 27.12 -44.61
CA ARG A 143 -37.86 28.45 -45.00
C ARG A 143 -38.17 29.27 -43.75
N GLY A 144 -37.35 30.28 -43.49
CA GLY A 144 -37.45 31.11 -42.30
C GLY A 144 -36.50 30.68 -41.16
N THR A 145 -35.30 30.22 -41.51
CA THR A 145 -34.17 30.02 -40.61
C THR A 145 -33.90 31.27 -39.76
N HIS A 146 -33.50 31.09 -38.51
CA HIS A 146 -33.26 32.13 -37.50
C HIS A 146 -34.49 32.99 -37.16
N ILE A 147 -35.68 32.62 -37.63
CA ILE A 147 -36.92 33.31 -37.24
C ILE A 147 -37.36 32.79 -35.88
N TRP A 148 -37.70 33.75 -35.01
CA TRP A 148 -38.33 33.49 -33.73
C TRP A 148 -39.81 33.17 -33.92
N VAL A 149 -40.18 31.92 -33.69
CA VAL A 149 -41.58 31.49 -33.63
C VAL A 149 -42.07 31.73 -32.22
N HIS A 150 -43.22 32.38 -32.09
CA HIS A 150 -43.93 32.58 -30.83
C HIS A 150 -45.43 32.48 -31.10
N GLY A 151 -46.18 31.85 -30.20
CA GLY A 151 -47.62 31.66 -30.37
C GLY A 151 -48.19 30.55 -29.51
N ARG A 152 -49.45 30.17 -29.75
CA ARG A 152 -50.07 29.04 -29.05
C ARG A 152 -49.85 27.73 -29.81
N LEU A 153 -49.43 26.70 -29.09
CA LEU A 153 -49.30 25.36 -29.64
C LEU A 153 -50.68 24.82 -30.03
N ARG A 154 -50.91 24.55 -31.31
CA ARG A 154 -52.17 23.97 -31.80
C ARG A 154 -52.10 22.46 -31.90
N GLU A 155 -51.01 21.95 -32.46
CA GLU A 155 -50.88 20.53 -32.78
C GLU A 155 -49.40 20.14 -32.94
N VAL A 156 -49.09 18.89 -32.65
CA VAL A 156 -47.79 18.27 -32.90
C VAL A 156 -48.07 16.93 -33.57
N ASN A 157 -47.75 16.84 -34.86
CA ASN A 157 -47.88 15.62 -35.65
C ASN A 157 -46.51 14.96 -35.77
N ASP A 158 -46.40 13.87 -36.52
CA ASP A 158 -45.13 13.14 -36.65
C ASP A 158 -44.03 14.00 -37.31
N GLU A 159 -44.38 14.79 -38.33
CA GLU A 159 -43.42 15.62 -39.10
C GLU A 159 -43.43 17.11 -38.72
N ARG A 160 -44.52 17.62 -38.14
CA ARG A 160 -44.77 19.07 -38.04
C ARG A 160 -45.31 19.51 -36.69
N VAL A 161 -44.98 20.75 -36.34
CA VAL A 161 -45.52 21.48 -35.19
C VAL A 161 -46.32 22.67 -35.72
N ILE A 162 -47.57 22.80 -35.27
CA ILE A 162 -48.45 23.91 -35.62
C ILE A 162 -48.49 24.90 -34.46
N VAL A 163 -48.04 26.13 -34.71
CA VAL A 163 -48.07 27.24 -33.75
C VAL A 163 -48.93 28.37 -34.35
N ASP A 164 -50.02 28.70 -33.68
CA ASP A 164 -51.12 29.52 -34.23
C ASP A 164 -51.55 29.03 -35.62
N ASN A 165 -51.19 29.74 -36.69
CA ASN A 165 -51.50 29.36 -38.07
C ASN A 165 -50.26 28.95 -38.88
N ARG A 166 -49.10 28.79 -38.23
CA ARG A 166 -47.83 28.48 -38.89
C ARG A 166 -47.47 27.01 -38.72
N TRP A 167 -47.13 26.37 -39.84
CA TRP A 167 -46.67 25.00 -39.91
C TRP A 167 -45.14 24.99 -39.92
N ILE A 168 -44.54 24.27 -38.99
CA ILE A 168 -43.08 24.21 -38.82
C ILE A 168 -42.66 22.75 -38.87
N ILE A 169 -41.62 22.47 -39.65
CA ILE A 169 -41.05 21.13 -39.81
C ILE A 169 -40.23 20.80 -38.55
N LYS A 170 -40.36 19.60 -37.99
CA LYS A 170 -39.67 19.22 -36.73
C LYS A 170 -38.15 19.26 -36.87
N GLU A 171 -37.63 18.87 -38.03
CA GLU A 171 -36.20 18.87 -38.36
C GLU A 171 -35.59 20.27 -38.29
N ASP A 172 -36.41 21.31 -38.50
CA ASP A 172 -35.98 22.70 -38.41
C ASP A 172 -36.03 23.23 -36.96
N ILE A 173 -36.43 22.44 -35.97
CA ILE A 173 -36.48 22.82 -34.56
C ILE A 173 -35.27 22.24 -33.83
N SER A 174 -34.73 22.99 -32.87
CA SER A 174 -33.68 22.44 -32.00
C SER A 174 -34.16 21.18 -31.28
N ILE A 175 -33.29 20.19 -31.10
CA ILE A 175 -33.62 18.97 -30.35
C ILE A 175 -34.06 19.32 -28.93
N GLU A 176 -33.50 20.38 -28.33
CA GLU A 176 -33.86 20.84 -27.00
C GLU A 176 -35.28 21.40 -26.90
N ASP A 177 -35.72 22.18 -27.88
CA ASP A 177 -37.08 22.75 -27.91
C ASP A 177 -38.10 21.72 -28.37
N LEU A 178 -37.75 20.89 -29.35
CA LEU A 178 -38.59 19.79 -29.81
C LEU A 178 -38.86 18.78 -28.69
N ALA A 179 -37.91 18.56 -27.78
CA ALA A 179 -38.09 17.70 -26.60
C ALA A 179 -39.14 18.21 -25.60
N ARG A 180 -39.59 19.46 -25.73
CA ARG A 180 -40.73 20.00 -24.95
C ARG A 180 -42.06 19.84 -25.68
N LEU A 181 -42.05 19.42 -26.93
CA LEU A 181 -43.23 19.29 -27.79
C LEU A 181 -43.54 17.82 -28.11
N ASP A 182 -42.51 16.99 -28.25
CA ASP A 182 -42.60 15.58 -28.62
C ASP A 182 -42.39 14.66 -27.39
N PRO A 183 -43.37 13.80 -27.04
CA PRO A 183 -43.28 12.91 -25.87
C PRO A 183 -42.12 11.92 -25.90
N THR A 184 -41.88 11.30 -27.06
CA THR A 184 -40.83 10.30 -27.23
C THR A 184 -39.46 10.95 -27.06
N LEU A 185 -39.27 12.13 -27.66
CA LEU A 185 -38.04 12.89 -27.52
C LEU A 185 -37.85 13.40 -26.09
N SER A 186 -38.92 13.85 -25.43
CA SER A 186 -38.89 14.31 -24.04
C SER A 186 -38.34 13.23 -23.10
N ILE A 187 -38.88 12.00 -23.16
CA ILE A 187 -38.42 10.87 -22.33
C ILE A 187 -36.93 10.61 -22.57
N ARG A 188 -36.50 10.57 -23.83
CA ARG A 188 -35.10 10.36 -24.21
C ARG A 188 -34.18 11.45 -23.67
N MET A 189 -34.59 12.72 -23.80
CA MET A 189 -33.79 13.87 -23.38
C MET A 189 -33.72 14.00 -21.85
N LYS A 190 -34.78 13.65 -21.13
CA LYS A 190 -34.76 13.56 -19.66
C LYS A 190 -33.75 12.51 -19.19
N LYS A 191 -33.82 11.29 -19.74
CA LYS A 191 -32.86 10.22 -19.41
C LYS A 191 -31.41 10.62 -19.70
N ARG A 192 -31.17 11.21 -20.88
CA ARG A 192 -29.85 11.73 -21.29
C ARG A 192 -29.36 12.82 -20.34
N TYR A 193 -30.23 13.73 -19.91
CA TYR A 193 -29.87 14.80 -18.99
C TYR A 193 -29.44 14.24 -17.63
N VAL A 194 -30.23 13.34 -17.04
CA VAL A 194 -29.91 12.70 -15.75
C VAL A 194 -28.56 11.96 -15.84
N HIS A 195 -28.36 11.15 -16.88
CA HIS A 195 -27.08 10.46 -17.09
C HIS A 195 -25.91 11.45 -17.24
N GLY A 196 -26.10 12.52 -18.01
CA GLY A 196 -25.09 13.55 -18.21
C GLY A 196 -24.71 14.27 -16.91
N GLN A 197 -25.69 14.61 -16.07
CA GLN A 197 -25.44 15.25 -14.79
C GLN A 197 -24.78 14.28 -13.80
N LEU A 198 -25.25 13.04 -13.70
CA LEU A 198 -24.64 12.01 -12.86
C LEU A 198 -23.18 11.77 -13.24
N ARG A 199 -22.87 11.65 -14.54
CA ARG A 199 -21.48 11.49 -15.00
C ARG A 199 -20.62 12.69 -14.62
N ARG A 200 -21.11 13.92 -14.81
CA ARG A 200 -20.40 15.14 -14.39
C ARG A 200 -20.18 15.20 -12.89
N TYR A 201 -21.16 14.75 -12.12
CA TYR A 201 -21.08 14.69 -10.67
C TYR A 201 -20.06 13.67 -10.19
N GLN A 202 -20.10 12.45 -10.75
CA GLN A 202 -19.12 11.39 -10.47
C GLN A 202 -17.70 11.85 -10.80
N MET A 203 -17.47 12.48 -11.96
CA MET A 203 -16.15 13.05 -12.29
C MET A 203 -15.69 14.07 -11.25
N LYS A 204 -16.56 14.99 -10.79
CA LYS A 204 -16.20 15.94 -9.73
C LYS A 204 -15.83 15.25 -8.42
N ARG A 205 -16.54 14.16 -8.09
CA ARG A 205 -16.30 13.36 -6.89
C ARG A 205 -14.97 12.61 -6.96
N GLU A 206 -14.68 11.99 -8.10
CA GLU A 206 -13.40 11.33 -8.43
C GLU A 206 -12.23 12.31 -8.29
N THR A 207 -12.28 13.43 -9.01
CA THR A 207 -11.23 14.46 -8.99
C THR A 207 -11.00 15.02 -7.59
N TYR A 208 -12.06 15.15 -6.78
CA TYR A 208 -11.91 15.58 -5.39
C TYR A 208 -11.26 14.50 -4.52
N SER A 209 -11.61 13.23 -4.72
CA SER A 209 -10.99 12.08 -4.06
C SER A 209 -9.50 12.00 -4.38
N GLU A 210 -9.13 12.03 -5.67
CA GLU A 210 -7.73 12.04 -6.14
C GLU A 210 -6.93 13.19 -5.51
N LYS A 211 -7.50 14.41 -5.51
CA LYS A 211 -6.84 15.56 -4.88
C LYS A 211 -6.56 15.32 -3.39
N LEU A 212 -7.48 14.69 -2.67
CA LEU A 212 -7.30 14.37 -1.25
C LEU A 212 -6.24 13.27 -1.06
N LYS A 213 -6.25 12.23 -1.89
CA LYS A 213 -5.25 11.16 -1.86
C LYS A 213 -3.84 11.70 -2.09
N SER A 214 -3.64 12.46 -3.17
CA SER A 214 -2.37 13.10 -3.53
C SER A 214 -1.78 13.94 -2.39
N ALA A 215 -2.65 14.63 -1.64
CA ALA A 215 -2.22 15.49 -0.54
C ALA A 215 -1.98 14.74 0.78
N ALA A 216 -2.67 13.63 1.02
CA ALA A 216 -2.75 12.98 2.33
C ALA A 216 -1.94 11.69 2.41
N LEU A 217 -1.95 10.84 1.38
CA LEU A 217 -1.29 9.52 1.41
C LEU A 217 0.23 9.62 1.56
N PRO A 218 0.98 10.40 0.75
CA PRO A 218 2.43 10.52 0.90
C PRO A 218 2.86 10.95 2.32
N LYS A 219 2.11 11.90 2.90
CA LYS A 219 2.36 12.39 4.26
C LYS A 219 2.07 11.33 5.32
N ALA A 220 1.03 10.54 5.12
CA ALA A 220 0.68 9.46 6.03
C ALA A 220 1.73 8.34 6.00
N TYR A 221 2.25 8.00 4.82
CA TYR A 221 3.34 7.02 4.68
C TYR A 221 4.62 7.53 5.36
N ALA A 222 5.03 8.77 5.08
CA ALA A 222 6.19 9.39 5.72
C ALA A 222 6.08 9.41 7.26
N LEU A 223 4.93 9.83 7.80
CA LEU A 223 4.68 9.81 9.25
C LEU A 223 4.63 8.39 9.84
N GLY A 224 4.37 7.38 9.02
CA GLY A 224 4.37 5.97 9.41
C GLY A 224 5.75 5.32 9.43
N GLY A 225 6.83 6.06 9.14
CA GLY A 225 8.19 5.52 9.07
C GLY A 225 8.54 4.91 7.71
N TYR A 226 7.83 5.29 6.65
CA TYR A 226 8.14 4.89 5.28
C TYR A 226 8.85 6.01 4.52
N VAL A 227 9.77 5.63 3.65
CA VAL A 227 10.50 6.52 2.75
C VAL A 227 10.22 6.13 1.31
N PRO A 228 10.22 7.08 0.36
CA PRO A 228 10.05 6.75 -1.03
C PRO A 228 11.26 5.95 -1.53
N ARG A 229 11.01 4.94 -2.38
CA ARG A 229 12.05 4.12 -2.99
C ARG A 229 13.00 4.97 -3.84
N ASP A 230 12.44 5.92 -4.57
CA ASP A 230 13.16 6.86 -5.42
C ASP A 230 12.72 8.30 -5.14
N ARG A 231 13.60 9.28 -5.40
CA ARG A 231 13.29 10.71 -5.20
C ARG A 231 12.08 11.18 -6.01
N SER A 232 11.83 10.59 -7.17
CA SER A 232 10.65 10.88 -8.00
C SER A 232 9.34 10.46 -7.36
N SER A 233 9.38 9.45 -6.49
CA SER A 233 8.20 8.85 -5.87
C SER A 233 7.83 9.49 -4.52
N ALA A 234 8.51 10.57 -4.11
CA ALA A 234 8.28 11.25 -2.84
C ALA A 234 6.84 11.75 -2.61
N ASN A 235 6.08 11.95 -3.69
CA ASN A 235 4.67 12.35 -3.65
C ASN A 235 3.73 11.29 -4.23
N SER A 236 4.21 10.05 -4.43
CA SER A 236 3.39 8.98 -4.99
C SER A 236 2.31 8.53 -4.00
N GLU A 237 1.11 8.30 -4.53
CA GLU A 237 -0.02 7.72 -3.80
C GLU A 237 0.08 6.20 -3.69
N ASP A 238 0.84 5.57 -4.58
CA ASP A 238 1.00 4.12 -4.67
C ASP A 238 1.88 3.61 -3.53
N ILE A 239 1.49 2.51 -2.90
CA ILE A 239 2.24 1.88 -1.81
C ILE A 239 3.56 1.26 -2.30
N GLU A 240 3.64 0.79 -3.56
CA GLU A 240 4.82 0.08 -4.09
C GLU A 240 6.06 0.98 -4.21
N ASP A 241 5.80 2.28 -4.33
CA ASP A 241 6.76 3.37 -4.38
C ASP A 241 7.39 3.70 -3.02
N TRP A 242 6.92 3.05 -1.94
CA TRP A 242 7.37 3.30 -0.58
C TRP A 242 7.97 2.04 0.03
N VAL A 243 8.95 2.24 0.90
CA VAL A 243 9.67 1.18 1.62
C VAL A 243 9.88 1.63 3.05
N SER A 244 9.95 0.68 3.99
CA SER A 244 10.19 1.08 5.39
C SER A 244 11.59 1.68 5.53
N ALA A 245 11.69 2.81 6.25
CA ALA A 245 12.98 3.43 6.57
C ALA A 245 13.90 2.42 7.26
N TYR A 246 13.33 1.60 8.14
CA TYR A 246 14.05 0.53 8.83
C TYR A 246 14.63 -0.51 7.88
N SER A 247 13.87 -1.01 6.90
CA SER A 247 14.40 -2.02 5.96
C SER A 247 15.53 -1.46 5.09
N VAL A 248 15.47 -0.18 4.72
CA VAL A 248 16.55 0.48 3.98
C VAL A 248 17.80 0.60 4.85
N PHE A 249 17.60 1.05 6.09
CA PHE A 249 18.66 1.13 7.10
C PHE A 249 19.29 -0.23 7.39
N ASP A 250 18.50 -1.27 7.67
CA ASP A 250 19.00 -2.61 7.99
C ASP A 250 19.76 -3.20 6.81
N THR A 251 19.27 -3.04 5.57
CA THR A 251 20.00 -3.50 4.37
C THR A 251 21.38 -2.85 4.28
N ALA A 252 21.47 -1.53 4.50
CA ALA A 252 22.75 -0.81 4.49
C ALA A 252 23.65 -1.23 5.67
N TYR A 253 23.08 -1.41 6.85
CA TYR A 253 23.78 -1.89 8.03
C TYR A 253 24.37 -3.28 7.82
N GLN A 254 23.62 -4.24 7.27
CA GLN A 254 24.12 -5.57 6.97
C GLN A 254 25.22 -5.53 5.89
N ALA A 255 25.13 -4.63 4.91
CA ALA A 255 26.16 -4.46 3.89
C ALA A 255 27.48 -3.93 4.47
N ASP A 256 27.42 -2.85 5.27
CA ASP A 256 28.59 -2.28 5.95
C ASP A 256 29.20 -3.28 6.93
N MET A 257 28.35 -4.01 7.69
CA MET A 257 28.76 -5.07 8.58
C MET A 257 29.51 -6.19 7.83
N SER A 258 28.96 -6.69 6.74
CA SER A 258 29.57 -7.74 5.92
C SER A 258 30.91 -7.30 5.34
N SER A 259 30.98 -6.08 4.80
CA SER A 259 32.21 -5.50 4.27
C SER A 259 33.30 -5.40 5.34
N LEU A 260 32.94 -4.93 6.53
CA LEU A 260 33.89 -4.78 7.61
C LEU A 260 34.37 -6.14 8.15
N LYS A 261 33.47 -7.11 8.32
CA LYS A 261 33.83 -8.49 8.69
C LYS A 261 34.84 -9.07 7.72
N ALA A 262 34.61 -8.93 6.42
CA ALA A 262 35.54 -9.41 5.39
C ALA A 262 36.93 -8.73 5.49
N LYS A 263 36.97 -7.45 5.89
CA LYS A 263 38.22 -6.69 6.05
C LYS A 263 39.02 -7.09 7.29
N ILE A 264 38.36 -7.32 8.43
CA ILE A 264 39.04 -7.62 9.71
C ILE A 264 39.31 -9.12 9.91
N ARG A 265 38.54 -9.98 9.24
CA ARG A 265 38.62 -11.44 9.38
C ARG A 265 40.04 -12.00 9.18
N PRO A 266 40.80 -11.65 8.12
CA PRO A 266 42.13 -12.22 7.92
C PRO A 266 43.09 -11.95 9.07
N THR A 267 43.07 -10.72 9.61
CA THR A 267 43.90 -10.33 10.76
C THR A 267 43.50 -11.09 12.02
N LEU A 268 42.19 -11.21 12.30
CA LEU A 268 41.71 -11.94 13.46
C LEU A 268 41.91 -13.46 13.34
N GLU A 269 41.79 -14.01 12.14
CA GLU A 269 42.10 -15.41 11.84
C GLU A 269 43.57 -15.71 12.16
N GLU A 270 44.50 -14.88 11.66
CA GLU A 270 45.92 -15.04 11.95
C GLU A 270 46.22 -14.97 13.45
N GLU A 271 45.66 -13.98 14.17
CA GLU A 271 45.82 -13.85 15.62
C GLU A 271 45.32 -15.10 16.38
N VAL A 272 44.10 -15.54 16.08
CA VAL A 272 43.46 -16.64 16.81
C VAL A 272 44.11 -17.98 16.47
N TYR A 273 44.40 -18.26 15.19
CA TYR A 273 45.07 -19.49 14.80
C TYR A 273 46.49 -19.57 15.39
N THR A 274 47.25 -18.48 15.33
CA THR A 274 48.60 -18.43 15.91
C THR A 274 48.57 -18.63 17.44
N ALA A 275 47.63 -18.00 18.14
CA ALA A 275 47.45 -18.16 19.58
C ALA A 275 47.09 -19.59 19.98
N ASN A 276 46.41 -20.35 19.11
CA ASN A 276 45.99 -21.73 19.34
C ASN A 276 46.96 -22.76 18.74
N SER A 277 48.21 -22.38 18.43
CA SER A 277 49.24 -23.29 17.88
C SER A 277 48.92 -23.89 16.50
N PHE A 278 48.21 -23.14 15.64
CA PHE A 278 48.07 -23.45 14.22
C PHE A 278 49.13 -22.69 13.41
N VAL A 279 49.47 -23.22 12.24
CA VAL A 279 50.42 -22.61 11.30
C VAL A 279 49.80 -22.64 9.92
N TYR A 280 49.83 -21.50 9.22
CA TYR A 280 49.42 -21.44 7.82
C TYR A 280 50.46 -22.14 6.94
N VAL A 281 50.00 -23.07 6.11
CA VAL A 281 50.86 -23.77 5.15
C VAL A 281 50.45 -23.34 3.75
N GLU A 282 51.30 -22.51 3.12
CA GLU A 282 51.06 -21.95 1.78
C GLU A 282 50.83 -23.03 0.71
N GLU A 283 51.56 -24.15 0.80
CA GLU A 283 51.45 -25.30 -0.12
C GLU A 283 50.05 -25.95 -0.11
N GLU A 284 49.35 -25.87 1.03
CA GLU A 284 48.04 -26.48 1.25
C GLU A 284 46.91 -25.44 1.28
N GLY A 285 47.24 -24.15 1.25
CA GLY A 285 46.28 -23.04 1.30
C GLY A 285 45.40 -23.02 2.55
N ARG A 286 45.86 -23.61 3.68
CA ARG A 286 45.04 -23.75 4.90
C ARG A 286 45.86 -23.70 6.18
N TRP A 287 45.19 -23.36 7.27
CA TRP A 287 45.70 -23.46 8.64
C TRP A 287 45.67 -24.91 9.12
N ILE A 288 46.79 -25.42 9.60
CA ILE A 288 46.89 -26.76 10.21
C ILE A 288 47.55 -26.68 11.58
N SER A 289 47.20 -27.62 12.47
CA SER A 289 47.80 -27.65 13.80
C SER A 289 49.32 -27.82 13.69
N LYS A 290 50.10 -27.19 14.56
CA LYS A 290 51.58 -27.28 14.55
C LYS A 290 52.07 -28.72 14.68
N LYS A 291 51.31 -29.58 15.39
CA LYS A 291 51.58 -31.02 15.51
C LYS A 291 51.46 -31.73 14.16
N GLU A 292 50.40 -31.44 13.41
CA GLU A 292 50.16 -31.98 12.08
C GLU A 292 51.18 -31.43 11.06
N ALA A 293 51.47 -30.13 11.10
CA ALA A 293 52.50 -29.49 10.27
C ALA A 293 53.88 -30.14 10.44
N ASN A 294 54.28 -30.41 11.69
CA ASN A 294 55.53 -31.09 12.00
C ASN A 294 55.53 -32.55 11.50
N SER A 295 54.39 -33.24 11.59
CA SER A 295 54.24 -34.59 11.02
C SER A 295 54.36 -34.59 9.49
N LEU A 296 53.79 -33.60 8.81
CA LEU A 296 53.84 -33.47 7.35
C LEU A 296 55.27 -33.17 6.88
N ARG A 297 55.95 -32.21 7.50
CA ARG A 297 57.37 -31.91 7.23
C ARG A 297 58.28 -33.13 7.44
N GLY A 298 58.02 -33.91 8.48
CA GLY A 298 58.75 -35.16 8.76
C GLY A 298 58.48 -36.29 7.77
N LYS A 299 57.32 -36.30 7.10
CA LYS A 299 57.00 -37.24 6.01
C LYS A 299 57.65 -36.80 4.69
N LEU A 300 57.57 -35.52 4.34
CA LEU A 300 58.19 -34.94 3.15
C LEU A 300 59.72 -35.09 3.17
N LYS A 301 60.38 -34.81 4.30
CA LYS A 301 61.83 -35.02 4.45
C LYS A 301 62.25 -36.48 4.22
N ARG A 302 61.40 -37.45 4.62
CA ARG A 302 61.65 -38.88 4.39
C ARG A 302 61.44 -39.31 2.94
N LEU A 303 60.59 -38.62 2.19
CA LEU A 303 60.35 -38.88 0.76
C LEU A 303 61.43 -38.26 -0.13
N LEU A 304 62.04 -37.14 0.27
CA LEU A 304 63.13 -36.48 -0.46
C LEU A 304 64.53 -37.07 -0.20
N MET A 305 64.66 -37.96 0.78
CA MET A 305 65.92 -38.65 1.13
C MET A 305 66.01 -40.08 0.56
N LYS A 306 65.09 -40.47 -0.33
CA LYS A 306 65.14 -41.69 -1.14
C LYS A 306 65.43 -41.32 -2.59
#